data_AF-A0A497A2R4-F1
#
_entry.id   AF-A0A497A2R4-F1
#
_cell.length_a   1.000
_cell.length_b   1.000
_cell.length_c   1.000
_cell.angle_alpha   90.00
_cell.angle_beta   90.00
_cell.angle_gamma   90.00
#
_symmetry.space_group_name_H-M   'P 1'
#
loop_
_entity.id
_entity.type
_entity.pdbx_description
1 polymer ?
#
loop_
_entity_poly.entity_id
_entity_poly.type
_entity_poly.pdbx_seq_one_letter_code
_entity_poly.pdbx_strand_id
1 'polypeptide(L)' 'MICCVKLPPPIAGRFVRRDNRFRVTVEIEGEPVAAYLPNSGRLAELLAPGRPVDIILTQG' A
#
# COMPACT_ATOMS: atom_id res chain seq x y z
N MET A 1 -26.60 -1.78 10.89
CA MET A 1 -26.48 -2.23 9.49
C MET A 1 -24.99 -2.28 9.16
N ILE A 2 -24.39 -3.46 9.08
CA ILE A 2 -22.99 -3.63 8.68
C ILE A 2 -23.02 -4.00 7.19
N CYS A 3 -22.47 -3.15 6.33
CA CYS A 3 -22.31 -3.45 4.92
C CYS A 3 -20.99 -4.17 4.72
N CYS A 4 -21.03 -5.46 4.36
CA CYS A 4 -19.84 -6.22 4.01
C CYS A 4 -19.53 -6.01 2.53
N VAL A 5 -18.40 -5.38 2.22
CA VAL A 5 -17.94 -5.16 0.84
C VAL A 5 -16.81 -6.14 0.54
N LYS A 6 -16.91 -6.85 -0.58
CA LYS A 6 -15.84 -7.72 -1.07
C LYS A 6 -14.82 -6.87 -1.83
N LEU A 7 -13.60 -6.83 -1.31
CA LEU A 7 -12.48 -6.21 -2.02
C LEU A 7 -12.05 -7.11 -3.18
N PRO A 8 -11.52 -6.54 -4.29
CA PRO A 8 -10.88 -7.34 -5.32
C PRO A 8 -9.62 -8.01 -4.75
N PRO A 9 -9.09 -9.05 -5.43
CA PRO A 9 -7.86 -9.69 -5.00
C PRO A 9 -6.71 -8.67 -4.88
N PRO A 10 -5.93 -8.70 -3.78
CA PRO A 10 -4.77 -7.84 -3.65
C PRO A 10 -3.63 -8.28 -4.58
N ILE A 11 -2.80 -7.32 -4.95
CA ILE A 11 -1.52 -7.51 -5.62
C ILE A 11 -0.42 -7.44 -4.57
N ALA A 12 0.43 -8.46 -4.54
CA ALA A 12 1.58 -8.49 -3.64
C ALA A 12 2.68 -7.54 -4.14
N GLY A 13 3.31 -6.83 -3.21
CA GLY A 13 4.46 -5.98 -3.50
C GLY A 13 5.40 -5.86 -2.31
N ARG A 14 6.42 -5.03 -2.46
CA ARG A 14 7.35 -4.68 -1.37
C ARG A 14 7.33 -3.19 -1.11
N PHE A 15 7.26 -2.80 0.15
CA PHE A 15 7.40 -1.40 0.53
C PHE A 15 8.82 -0.92 0.22
N VAL A 16 8.95 0.21 -0.48
CA VAL A 16 10.26 0.82 -0.78
C VAL A 16 10.50 2.01 0.14
N ARG A 17 9.63 3.01 0.10
CA ARG A 17 9.73 4.22 0.92
C ARG A 17 8.41 4.96 1.04
N ARG A 18 8.30 5.82 2.05
CA ARG A 18 7.15 6.71 2.23
C ARG A 18 7.46 8.07 1.63
N ASP A 19 6.66 8.50 0.67
CA ASP A 19 6.82 9.80 0.00
C ASP A 19 6.26 10.94 0.85
N ASN A 20 5.09 10.72 1.45
CA ASN A 20 4.47 11.65 2.37
C ASN A 20 3.44 10.91 3.26
N ARG A 21 2.65 11.65 4.05
CA ARG A 21 1.68 11.05 4.97
C ARG A 21 0.60 10.18 4.29
N PHE A 22 0.39 10.30 2.98
CA PHE A 22 -0.65 9.56 2.25
C PHE A 22 -0.15 8.84 0.98
N ARG A 23 1.15 8.85 0.72
CA ARG A 23 1.73 8.21 -0.47
C ARG A 23 2.97 7.42 -0.09
N VAL A 24 3.07 6.23 -0.66
CA VAL A 24 4.23 5.35 -0.58
C VAL A 24 4.65 4.93 -1.98
N THR A 25 5.93 4.64 -2.13
CA THR A 25 6.47 3.90 -3.27
C THR A 25 6.56 2.43 -2.86
N VAL A 26 6.01 1.55 -3.69
CA VAL A 26 6.09 0.10 -3.56
C VAL A 26 6.72 -0.47 -4.83
N GLU A 27 7.30 -1.67 -4.73
CA GLU A 27 7.79 -2.42 -5.88
C GLU A 27 6.80 -3.54 -6.19
N ILE A 28 6.36 -3.62 -7.45
CA ILE A 28 5.49 -4.68 -7.98
C ILE A 28 6.18 -5.22 -9.23
N GLU A 29 6.47 -6.52 -9.28
CA GLU A 29 7.14 -7.15 -10.43
C GLU A 29 8.46 -6.45 -10.84
N GLY A 30 9.18 -5.87 -9.87
CA GLY A 30 10.44 -5.14 -10.10
C GLY A 30 10.27 -3.67 -10.48
N GLU A 31 9.03 -3.20 -10.67
CA GLU A 31 8.75 -1.82 -11.05
C GLU A 31 8.29 -0.97 -9.86
N PRO A 32 8.84 0.25 -9.69
CA PRO A 32 8.40 1.17 -8.64
C PRO A 32 7.05 1.81 -9.00
N VAL A 33 6.05 1.56 -8.15
CA VAL A 33 4.68 2.04 -8.29
C VAL A 33 4.31 2.96 -7.12
N ALA A 34 3.65 4.08 -7.41
CA ALA A 34 3.09 4.94 -6.38
C ALA A 34 1.75 4.39 -5.88
N ALA A 35 1.59 4.24 -4.57
CA ALA A 35 0.36 3.77 -3.95
C ALA A 35 -0.15 4.75 -2.88
N TYR A 36 -1.47 4.87 -2.78
CA TYR A 36 -2.13 5.63 -1.72
C TYR A 36 -2.07 4.86 -0.40
N LEU A 37 -1.65 5.54 0.67
CA LEU A 37 -1.64 5.01 2.03
C LEU A 37 -2.76 5.70 2.83
N PRO A 38 -3.91 5.03 3.08
CA PRO A 38 -5.06 5.61 3.79
C PRO A 38 -4.83 5.68 5.31
N ASN A 39 -3.66 6.14 5.76
CA ASN A 39 -3.32 6.24 7.18
C ASN A 39 -2.44 7.47 7.45
N SER A 40 -2.95 8.40 8.26
CA SER A 40 -2.27 9.64 8.63
C SER A 40 -1.13 9.45 9.63
N GLY A 41 -1.08 8.31 10.35
CA GLY A 41 -0.04 7.98 11.32
C GLY A 41 1.31 7.68 10.68
N ARG A 42 2.40 7.77 11.45
CA ARG A 42 3.78 7.62 10.94
C ARG A 42 4.18 6.18 10.57
N LEU A 43 3.57 5.16 11.20
CA LEU A 43 3.74 3.74 10.86
C LEU A 43 5.21 3.28 10.73
N ALA A 44 6.14 3.91 11.46
CA ALA A 44 7.58 3.73 11.26
C ALA A 44 8.04 2.28 11.47
N GLU A 45 7.42 1.55 12.42
CA GLU A 45 7.73 0.15 12.71
C GLU A 45 7.14 -0.83 11.68
N LEU A 46 6.09 -0.40 10.96
CA LEU A 46 5.39 -1.23 9.97
C LEU A 46 5.87 -0.96 8.53
N LEU A 47 6.43 0.21 8.27
CA LEU A 47 6.91 0.64 6.96
C LEU A 47 8.44 0.61 6.90
N ALA A 48 9.00 -0.57 7.13
CA ALA A 48 10.42 -0.83 6.89
C ALA A 48 10.62 -1.26 5.42
N PRO A 49 11.63 -0.72 4.70
CA PRO A 49 11.94 -1.14 3.33
C PRO A 49 12.05 -2.66 3.17
N GLY A 50 11.51 -3.18 2.07
CA GLY A 50 11.48 -4.61 1.72
C GLY A 50 10.32 -5.41 2.33
N ARG A 51 9.54 -4.81 3.26
CA ARG A 51 8.43 -5.49 3.92
C ARG A 51 7.28 -5.78 2.94
N PRO A 52 6.65 -6.98 3.00
CA PRO A 52 5.54 -7.31 2.11
C PRO A 52 4.35 -6.40 2.35
N VAL A 53 3.67 -6.05 1.25
CA VAL A 53 2.45 -5.25 1.26
C VAL A 53 1.45 -5.83 0.28
N ASP A 54 0.16 -5.69 0.63
CA ASP A 54 -0.96 -6.00 -0.24
C ASP A 54 -1.54 -4.70 -0.79
N ILE A 55 -1.56 -4.57 -2.12
CA ILE A 55 -2.09 -3.40 -2.82
C ILE A 55 -3.43 -3.76 -3.46
N ILE A 56 -4.47 -2.99 -3.14
CA ILE A 56 -5.76 -3.08 -3.82
C ILE A 56 -5.73 -2.13 -5.01
N LEU A 57 -5.90 -2.66 -6.22
CA LEU A 57 -6.12 -1.82 -7.39
C LEU A 57 -7.53 -1.25 -7.32
N THR A 58 -7.61 0.06 -7.07
CA THR A 58 -8.84 0.83 -7.20
C THR A 58 -8.79 1.61 -8.50
N GLN A 59 -9.88 1.63 -9.26
CA GLN A 59 -10.02 2.56 -10.38
C GLN A 59 -10.05 3.98 -9.80
N GLY A 60 -9.17 4.85 -10.30
CA GLY A 60 -9.12 6.27 -9.94
C GLY A 60 -10.10 7.10 -10.74
#